data_AF-A0A1J4WXJ6-F1
#
_entry.id   AF-A0A1J4WXJ6-F1
#
_cell.length_a   1.000
_cell.length_b   1.000
_cell.length_c   1.000
_cell.angle_alpha   90.00
_cell.angle_beta   90.00
_cell.angle_gamma   90.00
#
_symmetry.space_group_name_H-M   'P 1'
#
loop_
_entity.id
_entity.type
_entity.pdbx_description
1 polymer ?
#
loop_
_entity_poly.entity_id
_entity_poly.type
_entity_poly.pdbx_seq_one_letter_code
_entity_poly.pdbx_strand_id
1 'polypeptide(L)'
;MLTILGRQGILGSLSVLQWIISISVITAGALFLMWLGELISEKGVGNGVSLLIFAGIVSGVPLSIRELAVTYDPSKIPSYFAFFALALIITASVVVITEGRRNIPVSYAKRVRGNKVYGGVSTYLPLNVNPAGVIPIIFALSIMLFPGMIASFLGTSNIPAISNAAQAMGRLFQNQWFYGISYFILVVLFTYFYTAVTFDPKNIAGNLQKMGGFVPGIRPGKPTSDFLYFILNRVLLFGAIFLGTIAVLPSIIQGLTGIATFEFAVGGTALLIVVSVALETVRQVSSQLTMRDYEGL
;
A
#
# COMPACT_ATOMS: atom_id res chain seq x y z
N MET A 1 -11.72 -7.68 17.84
CA MET A 1 -11.40 -6.58 18.78
C MET A 1 -12.21 -6.69 20.08
N LEU A 2 -13.54 -6.54 20.09
CA LEU A 2 -14.35 -6.65 21.33
C LEU A 2 -14.18 -7.99 22.09
N THR A 3 -14.11 -9.11 21.38
CA THR A 3 -13.82 -10.42 22.00
C THR A 3 -12.39 -10.53 22.53
N ILE A 4 -11.43 -9.84 21.92
CA ILE A 4 -10.03 -9.82 22.36
C ILE A 4 -9.87 -8.92 23.58
N LEU A 5 -10.54 -7.76 23.61
CA LEU A 5 -10.56 -6.82 24.73
C LEU A 5 -11.31 -7.38 25.95
N GLY A 6 -12.41 -8.12 25.72
CA GLY A 6 -13.06 -8.91 26.77
C GLY A 6 -12.17 -10.04 27.31
N ARG A 7 -11.32 -10.64 26.47
CA ARG A 7 -10.34 -11.67 26.88
C ARG A 7 -9.14 -11.10 27.64
N GLN A 8 -8.75 -9.86 27.36
CA GLN A 8 -7.69 -9.15 28.10
C GLN A 8 -8.16 -8.61 29.46
N GLY A 9 -9.41 -8.87 29.86
CA GLY A 9 -9.98 -8.43 31.14
C GLY A 9 -10.28 -6.93 31.22
N ILE A 10 -10.16 -6.21 30.09
CA ILE A 10 -10.39 -4.76 30.02
C ILE A 10 -11.90 -4.46 29.97
N LEU A 11 -12.69 -5.40 29.42
CA LEU A 11 -14.15 -5.35 29.44
C LEU A 11 -14.66 -6.49 30.34
N GLY A 12 -15.55 -6.18 31.28
CA GLY A 12 -16.26 -7.19 32.08
C GLY A 12 -17.15 -8.10 31.22
N SER A 13 -17.89 -9.05 31.82
CA SER A 13 -18.84 -9.88 31.08
C SER A 13 -19.94 -9.02 30.48
N LEU A 14 -19.83 -8.69 29.19
CA LEU A 14 -20.81 -7.89 28.47
C LEU A 14 -22.11 -8.67 28.31
N SER A 15 -23.24 -8.06 28.69
CA SER A 15 -24.56 -8.62 28.39
C SER A 15 -24.80 -8.64 26.87
N VAL A 16 -25.73 -9.47 26.40
CA VAL A 16 -26.09 -9.55 24.96
C VAL A 16 -26.49 -8.17 24.41
N LEU A 17 -27.18 -7.37 25.22
CA LEU A 17 -27.56 -6.00 24.88
C LEU A 17 -26.33 -5.09 24.71
N GLN A 18 -25.36 -5.16 25.63
CA GLN A 18 -24.12 -4.36 25.56
C GLN A 18 -23.26 -4.76 24.35
N TRP A 19 -23.28 -6.04 23.97
CA TRP A 19 -22.64 -6.54 22.76
C TRP A 19 -23.22 -5.88 21.50
N ILE A 20 -24.55 -5.86 21.38
CA ILE A 20 -25.23 -5.23 20.25
C ILE A 20 -24.92 -3.74 20.20
N ILE A 21 -25.04 -3.03 21.33
CA ILE A 21 -24.74 -1.60 21.42
C ILE A 21 -23.29 -1.32 21.01
N SER A 22 -22.32 -2.10 21.51
CA SER A 22 -20.91 -1.92 21.19
C SER A 22 -20.61 -2.13 19.70
N ILE A 23 -21.19 -3.18 19.10
CA ILE A 23 -21.05 -3.43 17.65
C ILE A 23 -21.68 -2.29 16.85
N SER A 24 -22.87 -1.81 17.24
CA SER A 24 -23.54 -0.70 16.57
C SER A 24 -22.72 0.58 16.65
N VAL A 25 -22.14 0.91 17.81
CA VAL A 25 -21.29 2.11 17.98
C VAL A 25 -20.02 2.03 17.15
N ILE A 26 -19.35 0.87 17.12
CA ILE A 26 -18.15 0.67 16.27
C ILE A 26 -18.51 0.80 14.78
N THR A 27 -19.64 0.19 14.37
CA THR A 27 -20.10 0.25 12.98
C THR A 27 -20.49 1.68 12.59
N ALA A 28 -21.22 2.40 13.45
CA ALA A 28 -21.56 3.81 13.23
C ALA A 28 -20.31 4.69 13.14
N GLY A 29 -19.32 4.47 14.02
CA GLY A 29 -18.03 5.17 13.98
C GLY A 29 -17.26 4.90 12.68
N ALA A 30 -17.24 3.65 12.22
CA ALA A 30 -16.59 3.29 10.96
C ALA A 30 -17.28 3.93 9.74
N LEU A 31 -18.61 3.92 9.70
CA LEU A 31 -19.38 4.59 8.64
C LEU A 31 -19.18 6.11 8.67
N PHE A 32 -19.10 6.71 9.86
CA PHE A 32 -18.81 8.14 10.01
C PHE A 32 -17.41 8.50 9.47
N LEU A 33 -16.40 7.70 9.78
CA LEU A 33 -15.05 7.89 9.23
C LEU A 33 -15.01 7.69 7.70
N MET A 34 -15.75 6.70 7.19
CA MET A 34 -15.89 6.48 5.74
C MET A 34 -16.51 7.71 5.05
N TRP A 35 -17.61 8.23 5.60
CA TRP A 35 -18.26 9.44 5.11
C TRP A 35 -17.34 10.67 5.14
N LEU A 36 -16.55 10.84 6.22
CA LEU A 36 -15.52 11.89 6.25
C LEU A 36 -14.47 11.69 5.16
N GLY A 37 -14.04 10.46 4.90
CA GLY A 37 -13.10 10.13 3.82
C GLY A 37 -13.66 10.48 2.44
N GLU A 38 -14.95 10.23 2.20
CA GLU A 38 -15.64 10.62 0.97
C GLU A 38 -15.70 12.14 0.83
N LEU A 39 -16.07 12.86 1.90
CA LEU A 39 -16.10 14.34 1.91
C LEU A 39 -14.72 14.96 1.62
N ILE A 40 -13.64 14.41 2.19
CA ILE A 40 -12.27 14.88 1.91
C ILE A 40 -11.94 14.69 0.42
N SER A 41 -12.36 13.55 -0.14
CA SER A 41 -12.14 13.24 -1.56
C SER A 41 -12.92 14.21 -2.47
N GLU A 42 -14.17 14.53 -2.14
CA GLU A 42 -14.98 15.52 -2.88
C GLU A 42 -14.39 16.93 -2.80
N LYS A 43 -13.82 17.31 -1.66
CA LYS A 43 -13.19 18.63 -1.44
C LYS A 43 -11.82 18.77 -2.11
N GLY A 44 -11.32 17.71 -2.77
CA GLY A 44 -10.23 17.80 -3.77
C GLY A 44 -8.82 17.52 -3.26
N VAL A 45 -8.63 17.13 -2.00
CA VAL A 45 -7.30 16.78 -1.45
C VAL A 45 -7.11 15.27 -1.49
N GLY A 46 -6.94 14.68 -2.67
CA GLY A 46 -6.57 13.28 -2.82
C GLY A 46 -7.58 12.24 -2.39
N ASN A 47 -7.09 11.03 -2.15
CA ASN A 47 -7.89 9.91 -1.68
C ASN A 47 -8.10 10.05 -0.17
N GLY A 48 -9.27 10.54 0.23
CA GLY A 48 -9.57 10.89 1.61
C GLY A 48 -9.49 9.71 2.59
N VAL A 49 -9.85 8.50 2.15
CA VAL A 49 -9.68 7.29 2.97
C VAL A 49 -8.19 7.01 3.23
N SER A 50 -7.34 7.20 2.22
CA SER A 50 -5.90 7.01 2.37
C SER A 50 -5.27 8.06 3.30
N LEU A 51 -5.75 9.30 3.23
CA LEU A 51 -5.34 10.37 4.17
C LEU A 51 -5.76 10.09 5.61
N LEU A 52 -6.95 9.52 5.83
CA LEU A 52 -7.38 9.10 7.17
C LEU A 52 -6.49 7.97 7.72
N ILE A 53 -6.11 6.99 6.89
CA ILE A 53 -5.17 5.94 7.28
C ILE A 53 -3.79 6.54 7.61
N PHE A 54 -3.31 7.46 6.78
CA PHE A 54 -2.07 8.20 7.02
C PHE A 54 -2.12 8.94 8.36
N ALA A 55 -3.18 9.71 8.63
CA ALA A 55 -3.35 10.44 9.88
C ALA A 55 -3.41 9.49 11.09
N GLY A 56 -4.07 8.34 10.94
CA GLY A 56 -4.12 7.30 11.96
C GLY A 56 -2.74 6.75 12.32
N ILE A 57 -1.92 6.42 11.30
CA ILE A 57 -0.55 5.93 11.52
C ILE A 57 0.33 7.03 12.15
N VAL A 58 0.29 8.24 11.61
CA VAL A 58 1.13 9.36 12.08
C VAL A 58 0.75 9.78 13.50
N SER A 59 -0.52 9.66 13.89
CA SER A 59 -0.96 9.96 15.27
C SER A 59 -0.34 9.06 16.34
N GLY A 60 0.16 7.88 15.96
CA GLY A 60 0.88 6.97 16.86
C GLY A 60 2.35 7.36 17.10
N VAL A 61 2.95 8.12 16.18
CA VAL A 61 4.38 8.49 16.23
C VAL A 61 4.76 9.25 17.51
N PRO A 62 3.98 10.25 17.98
CA PRO A 62 4.29 10.94 19.24
C PRO A 62 4.35 10.00 20.45
N LEU A 63 3.47 8.99 20.51
CA LEU A 63 3.48 7.99 21.58
C LEU A 63 4.74 7.13 21.51
N SER A 64 5.12 6.67 20.32
CA SER A 64 6.36 5.90 20.12
C SER A 64 7.61 6.70 20.51
N ILE A 65 7.66 8.00 20.19
CA ILE A 65 8.78 8.88 20.60
C ILE A 65 8.83 9.02 22.12
N ARG A 66 7.67 9.17 22.77
CA ARG A 66 7.60 9.26 24.24
C ARG A 66 8.08 7.96 24.91
N GLU A 67 7.67 6.80 24.40
CA GLU A 67 8.14 5.51 24.92
C GLU A 67 9.65 5.32 24.74
N LEU A 68 10.18 5.78 23.60
CA LEU A 68 11.62 5.78 23.33
C LEU A 68 12.39 6.65 24.32
N ALA A 69 11.86 7.84 24.64
CA ALA A 69 12.45 8.77 25.59
C ALA A 69 12.42 8.26 27.04
N VAL A 70 11.34 7.57 27.43
CA VAL A 70 11.18 7.00 28.78
C VAL A 70 12.02 5.73 28.96
N THR A 71 12.18 4.92 27.91
CA THR A 71 12.97 3.67 27.92
C THR A 71 14.42 3.90 27.46
N TYR A 72 14.90 5.15 27.57
CA TYR A 72 16.22 5.53 27.11
C TYR A 72 17.30 4.84 27.95
N ASP A 73 18.07 3.98 27.30
CA ASP A 73 19.19 3.26 27.89
C ASP A 73 20.46 3.56 27.07
N PRO A 74 21.55 4.08 27.69
CA PRO A 74 22.81 4.36 27.01
C PRO A 74 23.40 3.15 26.27
N SER A 75 23.11 1.92 26.74
CA SER A 75 23.55 0.68 26.08
C SER A 75 22.90 0.45 24.70
N LYS A 76 21.78 1.11 24.41
CA LYS A 76 21.01 0.97 23.16
C LYS A 76 21.30 2.06 22.13
N ILE A 77 22.21 3.00 22.42
CA ILE A 77 22.61 4.07 21.48
C ILE A 77 23.01 3.53 20.09
N PRO A 78 23.82 2.45 19.96
CA PRO A 78 24.16 1.89 18.65
C PRO A 78 22.93 1.37 17.88
N SER A 79 21.94 0.83 18.59
CA SER A 79 20.71 0.30 17.99
C SER A 79 19.78 1.41 17.49
N TYR A 80 19.71 2.55 18.20
CA TYR A 80 18.95 3.71 17.74
C TYR A 80 19.56 4.36 16.50
N PHE A 81 20.89 4.43 16.43
CA PHE A 81 21.58 4.92 15.24
C PHE A 81 21.37 3.98 14.04
N ALA A 82 21.53 2.68 14.24
CA ALA A 82 21.27 1.67 13.21
C ALA A 82 19.82 1.74 12.71
N PHE A 83 18.86 1.93 13.61
CA PHE A 83 17.46 2.10 13.28
C PHE A 83 17.20 3.34 12.42
N PHE A 84 17.71 4.51 12.82
CA PHE A 84 17.51 5.74 12.07
C PHE A 84 18.13 5.65 10.66
N ALA A 85 19.34 5.10 10.57
CA ALA A 85 19.99 4.85 9.29
C ALA A 85 19.16 3.92 8.39
N LEU A 86 18.65 2.83 8.96
CA LEU A 86 17.84 1.85 8.24
C LEU A 86 16.49 2.43 7.79
N ALA A 87 15.80 3.18 8.65
CA ALA A 87 14.56 3.86 8.31
C ALA A 87 14.77 4.86 7.16
N LEU A 88 15.88 5.58 7.16
CA LEU A 88 16.25 6.50 6.07
C LEU A 88 16.52 5.75 4.77
N ILE A 89 17.27 4.64 4.82
CA ILE A 89 17.53 3.78 3.65
C ILE A 89 16.24 3.20 3.07
N ILE A 90 15.34 2.71 3.92
CA ILE A 90 14.04 2.18 3.48
C ILE A 90 13.24 3.30 2.82
N THR A 91 13.11 4.46 3.48
CA THR A 91 12.37 5.61 2.95
C THR A 91 12.93 6.05 1.59
N ALA A 92 14.25 6.20 1.47
CA ALA A 92 14.91 6.59 0.22
C ALA A 92 14.66 5.54 -0.88
N SER A 93 14.77 4.26 -0.55
CA SER A 93 14.51 3.17 -1.50
C SER A 93 13.06 3.22 -2.00
N VAL A 94 12.09 3.39 -1.10
CA VAL A 94 10.67 3.49 -1.43
C VAL A 94 10.38 4.68 -2.33
N VAL A 95 10.93 5.86 -2.01
CA VAL A 95 10.78 7.06 -2.83
C VAL A 95 11.32 6.83 -4.24
N VAL A 96 12.53 6.28 -4.38
CA VAL A 96 13.16 6.05 -5.70
C VAL A 96 12.31 5.12 -6.58
N ILE A 97 11.78 4.03 -6.02
CA ILE A 97 10.93 3.10 -6.79
C ILE A 97 9.54 3.68 -7.06
N THR A 98 8.96 4.42 -6.12
CA THR A 98 7.62 5.03 -6.27
C THR A 98 7.62 6.19 -7.27
N GLU A 99 8.72 6.94 -7.37
CA GLU A 99 8.96 7.98 -8.38
C GLU A 99 9.48 7.40 -9.71
N GLY A 100 9.91 6.14 -9.71
CA GLY A 100 10.33 5.44 -10.91
C GLY A 100 9.22 5.39 -11.95
N ARG A 101 9.45 6.01 -13.11
CA ARG A 101 8.56 5.95 -14.26
C ARG A 101 9.32 5.59 -15.53
N ARG A 102 8.72 4.73 -16.33
CA ARG A 102 9.17 4.38 -17.68
C ARG A 102 8.33 5.14 -18.69
N ASN A 103 8.94 6.13 -19.32
CA ASN A 103 8.27 6.95 -20.33
C ASN A 103 8.27 6.23 -21.68
N ILE A 104 7.08 5.92 -22.21
CA ILE A 104 6.92 5.33 -23.54
C ILE A 104 6.59 6.46 -24.52
N PRO A 105 7.39 6.69 -25.57
CA PRO A 105 7.11 7.74 -26.54
C PRO A 105 5.83 7.42 -27.33
N VAL A 106 4.95 8.41 -27.44
CA VAL A 106 3.72 8.37 -28.22
C VAL A 106 3.74 9.54 -29.19
N SER A 107 3.41 9.28 -30.44
CA SER A 107 3.24 10.31 -31.46
C SER A 107 1.77 10.36 -31.87
N TYR A 108 1.22 11.57 -31.93
CA TYR A 108 -0.11 11.79 -32.50
C TYR A 108 0.00 12.07 -34.00
N ALA A 109 -0.92 11.49 -34.76
CA ALA A 109 -0.99 11.69 -36.20
C ALA A 109 -1.09 13.19 -36.53
N LYS A 110 -0.22 13.65 -37.43
CA LYS A 110 -0.20 15.02 -37.93
C LYS A 110 -1.40 15.24 -38.85
N ARG A 111 -2.12 16.36 -38.71
CA ARG A 111 -3.13 16.78 -39.69
C ARG A 111 -2.48 17.79 -40.63
N VAL A 112 -2.13 17.34 -41.83
CA VAL A 112 -1.63 18.23 -42.88
C VAL A 112 -2.83 18.79 -43.64
N ARG A 113 -2.97 20.12 -43.72
CA ARG A 113 -3.98 20.79 -44.54
C ARG A 113 -3.29 21.90 -45.35
N GLY A 114 -3.18 21.70 -46.66
CA GLY A 114 -2.39 22.58 -47.54
C GLY A 114 -0.88 22.45 -47.28
N ASN A 115 -0.13 23.56 -47.39
CA ASN A 115 1.33 23.61 -47.13
C ASN A 115 1.71 23.77 -45.64
N LYS A 116 0.73 23.80 -44.72
CA LYS A 116 1.01 23.96 -43.28
C LYS A 116 0.77 22.64 -42.56
N VAL A 117 1.82 22.16 -41.89
CA VAL A 117 1.76 21.00 -41.00
C VAL A 117 1.31 21.50 -39.62
N TYR A 118 0.09 21.13 -39.21
CA TYR A 118 -0.37 21.35 -37.85
C TYR A 118 -0.21 20.05 -37.04
N GLY A 119 0.45 20.15 -35.90
CA GLY A 119 0.57 19.06 -34.93
C GLY A 119 1.76 18.11 -35.14
N GLY A 120 1.68 16.97 -34.45
CA GLY A 120 2.76 15.98 -34.33
C GLY A 120 3.75 16.31 -33.23
N VAL A 121 3.23 16.73 -32.08
CA VAL A 121 3.98 16.78 -30.84
C VAL A 121 4.24 15.33 -30.41
N SER A 122 5.51 14.99 -30.23
CA SER A 122 5.86 13.75 -29.53
C SER A 122 5.61 13.97 -28.05
N THR A 123 4.79 13.11 -27.47
CA THR A 123 4.58 13.06 -26.02
C THR A 123 5.11 11.73 -25.48
N TYR A 124 4.99 11.52 -24.19
CA TYR A 124 5.23 10.23 -23.57
C TYR A 124 4.01 9.79 -22.74
N LEU A 125 3.72 8.50 -22.78
CA LEU A 125 2.85 7.83 -21.83
C LEU A 125 3.72 7.36 -20.65
N PRO A 126 3.62 7.98 -19.46
CA PRO A 126 4.37 7.54 -18.30
C PRO A 126 3.77 6.23 -17.76
N LEU A 127 4.59 5.19 -17.64
CA LEU A 127 4.27 3.97 -16.91
C LEU A 127 5.03 3.95 -15.59
N ASN A 128 4.33 4.03 -14.46
CA ASN A 128 4.97 3.94 -13.16
C ASN A 128 5.54 2.53 -12.94
N VAL A 129 6.67 2.41 -12.22
CA VAL A 129 7.29 1.12 -11.88
C VAL A 129 6.39 0.30 -10.96
N ASN A 130 5.67 0.98 -10.07
CA ASN A 130 4.64 0.39 -9.23
C ASN A 130 3.30 1.13 -9.44
N PRO A 131 2.50 0.74 -10.46
CA PRO A 131 1.18 1.32 -10.67
C PRO A 131 0.18 0.89 -9.60
N ALA A 132 0.45 -0.19 -8.86
CA ALA A 132 -0.45 -0.70 -7.82
C ALA A 132 -0.41 0.09 -6.50
N GLY A 133 0.61 0.94 -6.32
CA GLY A 133 0.81 1.66 -5.07
C GLY A 133 0.98 0.72 -3.88
N VAL A 134 0.30 1.03 -2.77
CA VAL A 134 0.40 0.28 -1.49
C VAL A 134 -0.78 -0.66 -1.27
N ILE A 135 -1.81 -0.59 -2.11
CA ILE A 135 -3.05 -1.38 -1.98
C ILE A 135 -2.78 -2.90 -1.89
N PRO A 136 -1.89 -3.50 -2.71
CA PRO A 136 -1.55 -4.92 -2.59
C PRO A 136 -1.04 -5.34 -1.21
N ILE A 137 -0.28 -4.47 -0.53
CA ILE A 137 0.31 -4.73 0.79
C ILE A 137 -0.80 -4.83 1.84
N ILE A 138 -1.81 -3.96 1.74
CA ILE A 138 -2.97 -3.93 2.63
C ILE A 138 -3.82 -5.20 2.44
N PHE A 139 -4.05 -5.63 1.21
CA PHE A 139 -4.78 -6.88 0.92
C PHE A 139 -4.02 -8.13 1.40
N ALA A 140 -2.70 -8.17 1.20
CA ALA A 140 -1.89 -9.27 1.72
C ALA A 140 -1.97 -9.34 3.25
N LEU A 141 -1.91 -8.20 3.94
CA LEU A 141 -2.03 -8.13 5.40
C LEU A 141 -3.40 -8.60 5.89
N SER A 142 -4.49 -8.17 5.25
CA SER A 142 -5.85 -8.55 5.67
C SER A 142 -6.08 -10.06 5.54
N ILE A 143 -5.55 -10.68 4.48
CA ILE A 143 -5.59 -12.13 4.29
C ILE A 143 -4.72 -12.86 5.30
N MET A 144 -3.54 -12.35 5.62
CA MET A 144 -2.67 -12.97 6.64
C MET A 144 -3.26 -12.90 8.05
N LEU A 145 -3.97 -11.83 8.40
CA LEU A 145 -4.60 -11.67 9.71
C LEU A 145 -5.83 -12.55 9.90
N PHE A 146 -6.52 -12.93 8.81
CA PHE A 146 -7.79 -13.64 8.87
C PHE A 146 -7.68 -15.06 9.49
N PRO A 147 -6.73 -15.94 9.09
CA PRO A 147 -6.53 -17.22 9.75
C PRO A 147 -6.14 -17.10 11.22
N GLY A 148 -5.26 -16.15 11.56
CA GLY A 148 -4.86 -15.91 12.96
C GLY A 148 -6.04 -15.49 13.83
N MET A 149 -6.95 -14.69 13.28
CA MET A 149 -8.19 -14.31 13.94
C MET A 149 -9.08 -15.54 14.18
N ILE A 150 -9.31 -16.38 13.16
CA ILE A 150 -10.10 -17.62 13.28
C ILE A 150 -9.47 -18.58 14.30
N ALA A 151 -8.16 -18.79 14.24
CA ALA A 151 -7.42 -19.62 15.20
C ALA A 151 -7.61 -19.12 16.64
N SER A 152 -7.56 -17.80 16.83
CA SER A 152 -7.82 -17.19 18.14
C SER A 152 -9.25 -17.43 18.61
N PHE A 153 -10.25 -17.37 17.72
CA PHE A 153 -11.65 -17.65 18.05
C PHE A 153 -11.92 -19.13 18.34
N LEU A 154 -11.34 -20.05 17.57
CA LEU A 154 -11.56 -21.49 17.68
C LEU A 154 -10.70 -22.15 18.77
N GLY A 155 -9.55 -21.57 19.14
CA GLY A 155 -8.67 -22.08 20.20
C GLY A 155 -9.35 -22.16 21.57
N THR A 156 -10.43 -21.40 21.78
CA THR A 156 -11.25 -21.39 23.01
C THR A 156 -12.44 -22.36 22.97
N SER A 157 -12.57 -23.19 21.94
CA SER A 157 -13.64 -24.19 21.88
C SER A 157 -13.35 -25.38 22.80
N ASN A 158 -14.38 -25.88 23.49
CA ASN A 158 -14.27 -27.05 24.41
C ASN A 158 -14.00 -28.38 23.70
N ILE A 159 -13.91 -28.40 22.36
CA ILE A 159 -13.65 -29.60 21.57
C ILE A 159 -12.13 -29.72 21.38
N PRO A 160 -11.47 -30.76 21.95
CA PRO A 160 -10.01 -30.88 21.93
C PRO A 160 -9.41 -30.90 20.51
N ALA A 161 -10.10 -31.53 19.56
CA ALA A 161 -9.66 -31.60 18.16
C ALA A 161 -9.63 -30.21 17.47
N ILE A 162 -10.63 -29.36 17.74
CA ILE A 162 -10.74 -28.03 17.15
C ILE A 162 -9.76 -27.07 17.83
N SER A 163 -9.60 -27.16 19.16
CA SER A 163 -8.61 -26.36 19.88
C SER A 163 -7.18 -26.72 19.45
N ASN A 164 -6.85 -28.01 19.29
CA ASN A 164 -5.53 -28.45 18.83
C ASN A 164 -5.24 -28.00 17.38
N ALA A 165 -6.21 -28.08 16.48
CA ALA A 165 -6.07 -27.58 15.11
C ALA A 165 -5.90 -26.05 15.07
N ALA A 166 -6.67 -25.32 15.89
CA ALA A 166 -6.56 -23.87 16.02
C ALA A 166 -5.22 -23.43 16.62
N GLN A 167 -4.71 -24.14 17.63
CA GLN A 167 -3.38 -23.89 18.21
C GLN A 167 -2.25 -24.23 17.23
N ALA A 168 -2.37 -25.32 16.46
CA ALA A 168 -1.42 -25.66 15.41
C ALA A 168 -1.38 -24.58 14.33
N MET A 169 -2.54 -24.09 13.90
CA MET A 169 -2.64 -22.97 12.95
C MET A 169 -2.06 -21.68 13.55
N GLY A 170 -2.37 -21.37 14.81
CA GLY A 170 -1.77 -20.23 15.53
C GLY A 170 -0.25 -20.30 15.58
N ARG A 171 0.33 -21.47 15.87
CA ARG A 171 1.79 -21.68 15.90
C ARG A 171 2.43 -21.54 14.52
N LEU A 172 1.76 -21.96 13.45
CA LEU A 172 2.25 -21.78 12.08
C LEU A 172 2.31 -20.29 11.71
N PHE A 173 1.26 -19.52 12.02
CA PHE A 173 1.23 -18.07 11.74
C PHE A 173 2.09 -17.23 12.70
N GLN A 174 2.45 -17.77 13.87
CA GLN A 174 3.46 -17.19 14.77
C GLN A 174 4.89 -17.48 14.32
N ASN A 175 5.12 -18.45 13.43
CA ASN A 175 6.45 -18.71 12.90
C ASN A 175 6.84 -17.58 11.93
N GLN A 176 7.81 -16.77 12.34
CA GLN A 176 8.31 -15.61 11.59
C GLN A 176 8.70 -15.96 10.14
N TRP A 177 9.27 -17.14 9.91
CA TRP A 177 9.67 -17.58 8.57
C TRP A 177 8.47 -17.89 7.68
N PHE A 178 7.48 -18.61 8.22
CA PHE A 178 6.25 -18.90 7.48
C PHE A 178 5.47 -17.61 7.20
N TYR A 179 5.30 -16.77 8.23
CA TYR A 179 4.64 -15.48 8.10
C TYR A 179 5.32 -14.61 7.04
N GLY A 180 6.64 -14.45 7.10
CA GLY A 180 7.41 -13.64 6.15
C GLY A 180 7.34 -14.16 4.72
N ILE A 181 7.53 -15.47 4.50
CA ILE A 181 7.50 -16.06 3.14
C ILE A 181 6.09 -15.99 2.55
N SER A 182 5.06 -16.37 3.31
CA SER A 182 3.67 -16.27 2.85
C SER A 182 3.28 -14.83 2.57
N TYR A 183 3.70 -13.89 3.41
CA TYR A 183 3.44 -12.48 3.19
C TYR A 183 4.14 -11.95 1.94
N PHE A 184 5.41 -12.30 1.71
CA PHE A 184 6.13 -11.96 0.48
C PHE A 184 5.38 -12.43 -0.78
N ILE A 185 4.99 -13.72 -0.79
CA ILE A 185 4.32 -14.34 -1.94
C ILE A 185 2.96 -13.66 -2.19
N LEU A 186 2.19 -13.41 -1.13
CA LEU A 186 0.91 -12.72 -1.24
C LEU A 186 1.06 -11.30 -1.78
N VAL A 187 2.05 -10.54 -1.29
CA VAL A 187 2.32 -9.17 -1.79
C VAL A 187 2.63 -9.21 -3.28
N VAL A 188 3.55 -10.08 -3.72
CA VAL A 188 3.90 -10.21 -5.14
C VAL A 188 2.68 -10.57 -5.98
N LEU A 189 1.90 -11.58 -5.54
CA LEU A 189 0.69 -12.02 -6.23
C LEU A 189 -0.35 -10.91 -6.35
N PHE A 190 -0.61 -10.17 -5.26
CA PHE A 190 -1.57 -9.06 -5.28
C PHE A 190 -1.08 -7.87 -6.09
N THR A 191 0.22 -7.61 -6.17
CA THR A 191 0.75 -6.55 -7.04
C THR A 191 0.46 -6.87 -8.51
N TYR A 192 0.68 -8.12 -8.92
CA TYR A 192 0.32 -8.61 -10.26
C TYR A 192 -1.18 -8.53 -10.52
N PHE A 193 -1.98 -9.07 -9.59
CA PHE A 193 -3.43 -9.09 -9.72
C PHE A 193 -4.03 -7.68 -9.82
N TYR A 194 -3.68 -6.80 -8.88
CA TYR A 194 -4.22 -5.45 -8.83
C TYR A 194 -3.81 -4.61 -10.05
N THR A 195 -2.56 -4.76 -10.52
CA THR A 195 -2.11 -4.04 -11.72
C THR A 195 -2.80 -4.57 -12.98
N ALA A 196 -3.00 -5.88 -13.10
CA ALA A 196 -3.71 -6.44 -14.24
C ALA A 196 -5.17 -5.95 -14.33
N VAL A 197 -5.81 -5.71 -13.18
CA VAL A 197 -7.19 -5.19 -13.11
C VAL A 197 -7.25 -3.68 -13.38
N THR A 198 -6.32 -2.89 -12.84
CA THR A 198 -6.35 -1.42 -12.95
C THR A 198 -5.71 -0.90 -14.24
N PHE A 199 -4.69 -1.60 -14.75
CA PHE A 199 -3.88 -1.16 -15.88
C PHE A 199 -4.04 -2.13 -17.06
N ASP A 200 -5.20 -2.10 -17.72
CA ASP A 200 -5.47 -2.94 -18.89
C ASP A 200 -4.80 -2.38 -20.16
N PRO A 201 -3.73 -3.04 -20.69
CA PRO A 201 -3.02 -2.56 -21.87
C PRO A 201 -3.90 -2.52 -23.12
N LYS A 202 -4.94 -3.36 -23.19
CA LYS A 202 -5.88 -3.40 -24.33
C LYS A 202 -6.71 -2.12 -24.38
N ASN A 203 -7.23 -1.69 -23.23
CA ASN A 203 -8.00 -0.45 -23.13
C ASN A 203 -7.13 0.78 -23.41
N ILE A 204 -5.91 0.80 -22.90
CA ILE A 204 -4.97 1.90 -23.13
C ILE A 204 -4.59 2.00 -24.61
N ALA A 205 -4.24 0.89 -25.26
CA ALA A 205 -3.92 0.87 -26.68
C ALA A 205 -5.14 1.27 -27.55
N GLY A 206 -6.33 0.81 -27.19
CA GLY A 206 -7.58 1.19 -27.86
C GLY A 206 -7.88 2.68 -27.74
N ASN A 207 -7.69 3.26 -26.55
CA ASN A 207 -7.86 4.70 -26.32
C ASN A 207 -6.79 5.52 -27.07
N LEU A 208 -5.54 5.05 -27.10
CA LEU A 208 -4.46 5.66 -27.87
C LEU A 208 -4.83 5.75 -29.35
N GLN A 209 -5.31 4.64 -29.92
CA GLN A 209 -5.74 4.55 -31.31
C GLN A 209 -6.93 5.46 -31.60
N LYS A 210 -7.94 5.51 -30.71
CA LYS A 210 -9.10 6.41 -30.84
C LYS A 210 -8.70 7.89 -30.83
N MET A 211 -7.68 8.25 -30.06
CA MET A 211 -7.12 9.61 -30.00
C MET A 211 -6.16 9.92 -31.17
N GLY A 212 -5.96 8.99 -32.12
CA GLY A 212 -5.00 9.15 -33.22
C GLY A 212 -3.53 9.08 -32.79
N GLY A 213 -3.26 8.59 -31.58
CA GLY A 213 -1.93 8.34 -31.04
C GLY A 213 -1.41 6.95 -31.39
N PHE A 214 -0.11 6.83 -31.59
CA PHE A 214 0.57 5.56 -31.82
C PHE A 214 1.98 5.56 -31.24
N VAL A 215 2.48 4.37 -30.89
CA VAL A 215 3.86 4.19 -30.48
C VAL A 215 4.73 4.09 -31.74
N PRO A 216 5.79 4.93 -31.89
CA PRO A 216 6.65 4.87 -33.07
C PRO A 216 7.21 3.47 -33.30
N GLY A 217 7.09 2.96 -34.52
CA GLY A 217 7.56 1.62 -34.91
C GLY A 217 6.58 0.47 -34.65
N ILE A 218 5.41 0.71 -34.05
CA ILE A 218 4.42 -0.33 -33.75
C ILE A 218 3.06 0.04 -34.34
N ARG A 219 2.41 -0.92 -35.00
CA ARG A 219 1.08 -0.70 -35.58
C ARG A 219 0.02 -0.49 -34.48
N PRO A 220 -0.86 0.52 -34.60
CA PRO A 220 -1.93 0.76 -33.62
C PRO A 220 -2.88 -0.44 -33.45
N GLY A 221 -3.41 -0.61 -32.25
CA GLY A 221 -4.31 -1.72 -31.91
C GLY A 221 -3.59 -2.85 -31.16
N LYS A 222 -3.82 -4.10 -31.57
CA LYS A 222 -3.32 -5.30 -30.87
C LYS A 222 -1.78 -5.36 -30.72
N PRO A 223 -0.96 -5.00 -31.74
CA PRO A 223 0.49 -4.97 -31.55
C PRO A 223 0.95 -3.95 -30.50
N THR A 224 0.22 -2.83 -30.36
CA THR A 224 0.50 -1.84 -29.31
C THR A 224 0.13 -2.37 -27.93
N SER A 225 -1.00 -3.09 -27.78
CA SER A 225 -1.36 -3.70 -26.49
C SER A 225 -0.37 -4.77 -26.07
N ASP A 226 0.10 -5.61 -27.00
CA ASP A 226 1.06 -6.68 -26.70
C ASP A 226 2.42 -6.10 -26.27
N PHE A 227 2.84 -4.99 -26.89
CA PHE A 227 4.04 -4.25 -26.50
C PHE A 227 3.93 -3.62 -25.10
N LEU A 228 2.79 -2.97 -24.82
CA LEU A 228 2.51 -2.40 -23.49
C LEU A 228 2.47 -3.50 -22.43
N TYR A 229 1.85 -4.65 -22.73
CA TYR A 229 1.81 -5.81 -21.85
C TYR A 229 3.22 -6.36 -21.56
N PHE A 230 4.06 -6.50 -22.59
CA PHE A 230 5.46 -6.94 -22.43
C PHE A 230 6.26 -6.00 -21.52
N ILE A 231 6.13 -4.68 -21.72
CA ILE A 231 6.80 -3.69 -20.88
C ILE A 231 6.27 -3.75 -19.45
N LEU A 232 4.95 -3.73 -19.29
CA LEU A 232 4.28 -3.72 -17.99
C LEU A 232 4.71 -4.93 -17.16
N ASN A 233 4.67 -6.14 -17.73
CA ASN A 233 5.05 -7.36 -17.02
C ASN A 233 6.53 -7.34 -16.56
N ARG A 234 7.43 -6.86 -17.42
CA ARG A 234 8.86 -6.77 -17.08
C ARG A 234 9.14 -5.72 -16.01
N VAL A 235 8.50 -4.56 -16.09
CA VAL A 235 8.67 -3.49 -15.10
C VAL A 235 8.04 -3.89 -13.76
N LEU A 236 6.85 -4.48 -13.81
CA LEU A 236 6.12 -4.91 -12.62
C LEU A 236 6.85 -6.01 -11.86
N LEU A 237 7.59 -6.91 -12.53
CA LEU A 237 8.39 -7.92 -11.86
C LEU A 237 9.37 -7.28 -10.85
N PHE A 238 10.07 -6.22 -11.25
CA PHE A 238 10.98 -5.49 -10.35
C PHE A 238 10.21 -4.78 -9.24
N GLY A 239 9.08 -4.13 -9.57
CA GLY A 239 8.24 -3.44 -8.58
C GLY A 239 7.67 -4.40 -7.53
N ALA A 240 7.13 -5.54 -7.94
CA ALA A 240 6.51 -6.54 -7.07
C ALA A 240 7.54 -7.19 -6.12
N ILE A 241 8.70 -7.61 -6.64
CA ILE A 241 9.76 -8.19 -5.82
C ILE A 241 10.27 -7.16 -4.80
N PHE A 242 10.46 -5.91 -5.23
CA PHE A 242 10.89 -4.84 -4.36
C PHE A 242 9.88 -4.56 -3.23
N LEU A 243 8.60 -4.41 -3.55
CA LEU A 243 7.54 -4.20 -2.56
C LEU A 243 7.45 -5.37 -1.58
N GLY A 244 7.47 -6.61 -2.09
CA GLY A 244 7.48 -7.80 -1.25
C GLY A 244 8.68 -7.83 -0.31
N THR A 245 9.87 -7.47 -0.81
CA THR A 245 11.10 -7.45 0.00
C THR A 245 11.01 -6.44 1.12
N ILE A 246 10.54 -5.21 0.84
CA ILE A 246 10.39 -4.18 1.89
C ILE A 246 9.30 -4.56 2.89
N ALA A 247 8.20 -5.16 2.44
CA ALA A 247 7.13 -5.58 3.33
C ALA A 247 7.61 -6.59 4.39
N VAL A 248 8.56 -7.46 4.04
CA VAL A 248 9.11 -8.50 4.94
C VAL A 248 10.39 -8.07 5.65
N LEU A 249 11.05 -7.00 5.19
CA LEU A 249 12.28 -6.48 5.77
C LEU A 249 12.21 -6.26 7.30
N PRO A 250 11.15 -5.63 7.87
CA PRO A 250 11.05 -5.44 9.32
C PRO A 250 11.02 -6.75 10.09
N SER A 251 10.30 -7.75 9.56
CA SER A 251 10.18 -9.08 10.15
C SER A 251 11.54 -9.81 10.19
N ILE A 252 12.34 -9.66 9.12
CA ILE A 252 13.70 -10.19 9.05
C ILE A 252 14.62 -9.50 10.06
N ILE A 253 14.57 -8.17 10.14
CA ILE A 253 15.40 -7.39 11.06
C ILE A 253 15.10 -7.76 12.51
N GLN A 254 13.82 -7.91 12.86
CA GLN A 254 13.40 -8.35 14.18
C GLN A 254 13.93 -9.76 14.51
N GLY A 255 13.86 -10.68 13.54
CA GLY A 255 14.38 -12.06 13.71
C GLY A 255 15.89 -12.12 13.93
N LEU A 256 16.66 -11.20 13.33
CA LEU A 256 18.12 -11.14 13.45
C LEU A 256 18.59 -10.39 14.70
N THR A 257 17.89 -9.30 15.07
CA THR A 257 18.31 -8.42 16.17
C THR A 257 17.68 -8.81 17.52
N GLY A 258 16.59 -9.58 17.53
CA GLY A 258 15.87 -9.96 18.76
C GLY A 258 15.21 -8.79 19.49
N ILE A 259 15.26 -7.58 18.92
CA ILE A 259 14.76 -6.35 19.53
C ILE A 259 13.30 -6.14 19.08
N ALA A 260 12.36 -6.45 19.96
CA ALA A 260 10.92 -6.29 19.70
C ALA A 260 10.46 -4.82 19.64
N THR A 261 11.26 -3.86 20.14
CA THR A 261 10.90 -2.42 20.11
C THR A 261 10.80 -1.85 18.70
N PHE A 262 11.33 -2.53 17.68
CA PHE A 262 11.18 -2.10 16.29
C PHE A 262 9.80 -2.39 15.70
N GLU A 263 9.04 -3.32 16.29
CA GLU A 263 7.69 -3.67 15.83
C GLU A 263 6.67 -2.56 16.15
N PHE A 264 6.87 -1.85 17.27
CA PHE A 264 5.93 -0.84 17.77
C PHE A 264 6.24 0.59 17.30
N ALA A 265 7.52 0.94 17.08
CA ALA A 265 7.90 2.31 16.74
C ALA A 265 7.65 2.65 15.26
N VAL A 266 7.87 1.69 14.36
CA VAL A 266 7.66 1.84 12.92
C VAL A 266 7.39 0.43 12.34
N GLY A 267 6.13 0.00 12.30
CA GLY A 267 5.78 -1.13 11.45
C GLY A 267 6.19 -0.76 10.01
N GLY A 268 7.14 -1.47 9.39
CA GLY A 268 7.66 -1.04 8.08
C GLY A 268 6.59 -0.98 6.98
N THR A 269 5.48 -1.70 7.16
CA THR A 269 4.26 -1.54 6.37
C THR A 269 3.60 -0.18 6.57
N ALA A 270 3.53 0.30 7.81
CA ALA A 270 3.01 1.62 8.14
C ALA A 270 3.88 2.74 7.55
N LEU A 271 5.21 2.60 7.59
CA LEU A 271 6.13 3.56 6.94
C LEU A 271 5.93 3.60 5.42
N LEU A 272 5.81 2.44 4.79
CA LEU A 272 5.50 2.32 3.36
C LEU A 272 4.19 3.06 3.00
N ILE A 273 3.12 2.80 3.75
CA ILE A 273 1.82 3.45 3.56
C ILE A 273 1.98 4.97 3.71
N VAL A 274 2.67 5.43 4.75
CA VAL A 274 2.86 6.86 5.05
C VAL A 274 3.60 7.56 3.91
N VAL A 275 4.71 7.02 3.44
CA VAL A 275 5.53 7.63 2.38
C VAL A 275 4.75 7.67 1.07
N SER A 276 4.08 6.58 0.68
CA SER A 276 3.35 6.57 -0.59
C SER A 276 2.15 7.50 -0.60
N VAL A 277 1.37 7.55 0.49
CA VAL A 277 0.23 8.47 0.59
C VAL A 277 0.70 9.93 0.63
N ALA A 278 1.82 10.21 1.31
CA ALA A 278 2.43 11.54 1.30
C ALA A 278 2.84 11.97 -0.12
N LEU A 279 3.53 11.09 -0.87
CA LEU A 279 3.93 11.37 -2.25
C LEU A 279 2.72 11.57 -3.18
N GLU A 280 1.69 10.73 -3.05
CA GLU A 280 0.45 10.86 -3.83
C GLU A 280 -0.24 12.20 -3.55
N THR A 281 -0.33 12.59 -2.29
CA THR A 281 -0.90 13.88 -1.88
C THR A 281 -0.11 15.06 -2.46
N VAL A 282 1.23 15.02 -2.37
CA VAL A 282 2.09 16.08 -2.93
C VAL A 282 1.93 16.18 -4.45
N ARG A 283 1.88 15.05 -5.17
CA ARG A 283 1.67 15.03 -6.62
C ARG A 283 0.33 15.64 -7.01
N GLN A 284 -0.72 15.34 -6.25
CA GLN A 284 -2.05 15.88 -6.53
C GLN A 284 -2.19 17.36 -6.21
N VAL A 285 -1.56 17.83 -5.13
CA VAL A 285 -1.48 19.27 -4.85
C VAL A 285 -0.69 19.98 -5.96
N SER A 286 0.42 19.39 -6.41
CA SER A 286 1.25 19.96 -7.48
C SER A 286 0.50 20.02 -8.82
N SER A 287 -0.32 19.03 -9.15
CA SER A 287 -1.11 19.04 -10.38
C SER A 287 -2.19 20.13 -10.36
N GLN A 288 -2.84 20.37 -9.22
CA GLN A 288 -3.81 21.46 -9.04
C GLN A 288 -3.14 22.83 -9.14
N LEU A 289 -1.97 23.01 -8.52
CA LEU A 289 -1.19 24.25 -8.64
C LEU A 289 -0.80 24.54 -10.10
N THR A 290 -0.35 23.51 -10.82
CA THR A 290 0.01 23.63 -12.24
C THR A 290 -1.19 24.07 -13.08
N MET A 291 -2.38 23.52 -12.85
CA MET A 291 -3.61 23.93 -13.55
C MET A 291 -3.96 25.40 -13.32
N ARG A 292 -3.80 25.88 -12.08
CA ARG A 292 -4.05 27.30 -11.74
C ARG A 292 -3.05 28.24 -12.43
N ASP A 293 -1.79 27.85 -12.51
CA ASP A 293 -0.75 28.66 -13.17
C ASP A 293 -0.96 28.73 -14.70
N TYR A 294 -1.63 27.74 -15.30
CA TYR A 294 -2.05 27.77 -16.70
C TYR A 294 -3.22 28.72 -17.00
N GLU A 295 -4.13 28.96 -16.05
CA GLU A 295 -5.23 29.93 -16.24
C GLU A 295 -4.74 31.40 -16.18
N GLY A 296 -3.52 31.64 -15.69
CA GLY A 296 -2.91 32.97 -15.59
C GLY A 296 -2.14 33.45 -16.82
N LEU A 297 -2.01 32.64 -17.88
CA LEU A 297 -1.31 32.93 -19.14
C LEU A 297 -2.29 33.00 -20.32
#